data_AF-A0A6J4IMW2-F1
#
_entry.id   AF-A0A6J4IMW2-F1
#
_cell.length_a   1.000
_cell.length_b   1.000
_cell.length_c   1.000
_cell.angle_alpha   90.00
_cell.angle_beta   90.00
_cell.angle_gamma   90.00
#
_symmetry.space_group_name_H-M   'P 1'
#
loop_
_entity.id
_entity.type
_entity.pdbx_description
1 polymer ?
#
loop_
_entity_poly.entity_id
_entity_poly.type
_entity_poly.pdbx_seq_one_letter_code
_entity_poly.pdbx_strand_id
1 'polypeptide(L)'
;MISQALRDSPNAELDDPAEAARRLYQSFGNPVEAVQAAGNARRLRELGLGDDVLFCAQLDVTTVVPEVARASQAPPWPLHVTRA
;
A
#
# COMPACT_ATOMS: atom_id res chain seq x y z
N MET A 1 4.70 -4.67 3.25
CA MET A 1 4.36 -5.33 1.95
C MET A 1 4.33 -6.84 2.17
N ILE A 2 3.45 -7.61 1.51
CA ILE A 2 3.35 -9.08 1.70
C ILE A 2 4.71 -9.77 1.49
N SER A 3 5.48 -9.32 0.50
CA SER A 3 6.85 -9.81 0.27
C SER A 3 7.80 -9.54 1.43
N GLN A 4 7.62 -8.42 2.14
CA GLN A 4 8.38 -8.13 3.37
C GLN A 4 7.92 -9.02 4.53
N ALA A 5 6.61 -9.21 4.70
CA ALA A 5 6.06 -10.10 5.72
C ALA A 5 6.55 -11.55 5.54
N LEU A 6 6.63 -12.04 4.30
CA LEU A 6 7.19 -13.36 3.97
C LEU A 6 8.71 -13.44 4.15
N ARG A 7 9.44 -12.33 4.00
CA ARG A 7 10.87 -12.29 4.34
C ARG A 7 11.08 -12.38 5.85
N ASP A 8 10.27 -11.66 6.61
CA ASP A 8 10.36 -11.60 8.08
C ASP A 8 9.81 -12.88 8.73
N SER A 9 8.90 -13.58 8.06
CA SER A 9 8.28 -14.83 8.51
C SER A 9 8.12 -15.81 7.34
N PRO A 10 9.19 -16.55 6.98
CA PRO A 10 9.20 -17.44 5.81
C PRO A 10 8.22 -18.61 5.91
N ASN A 11 7.78 -18.95 7.13
CA ASN A 11 6.81 -20.02 7.40
C ASN A 11 5.39 -19.48 7.64
N ALA A 12 5.11 -18.22 7.29
CA ALA A 12 3.76 -17.67 7.42
C ALA A 12 2.79 -18.37 6.46
N GLU A 13 1.65 -18.81 6.98
CA GLU A 13 0.56 -19.33 6.15
C GLU A 13 -0.19 -18.16 5.51
N LEU A 14 -0.38 -18.24 4.19
CA LEU A 14 -1.16 -17.26 3.44
C LEU A 14 -2.60 -17.77 3.31
N ASP A 15 -3.55 -16.93 3.69
CA ASP A 15 -4.96 -17.16 3.37
C ASP A 15 -5.23 -16.88 1.87
N ASP A 16 -6.42 -17.27 1.40
CA ASP A 16 -6.79 -17.11 -0.01
C ASP A 16 -6.63 -15.65 -0.51
N PRO A 17 -7.07 -14.60 0.23
CA PRO A 17 -6.84 -13.22 -0.18
C PRO A 17 -5.36 -12.84 -0.27
N ALA A 18 -4.52 -13.28 0.69
CA ALA A 18 -3.10 -12.99 0.66
C ALA A 18 -2.39 -13.67 -0.53
N GLU A 19 -2.77 -14.92 -0.84
CA GLU A 19 -2.25 -15.63 -2.01
C GLU A 19 -2.72 -14.97 -3.32
N ALA A 20 -3.98 -14.54 -3.40
CA ALA A 20 -4.48 -13.80 -4.56
C ALA A 20 -3.73 -12.47 -4.77
N ALA A 21 -3.51 -11.70 -3.70
CA ALA A 21 -2.76 -10.46 -3.75
C ALA A 21 -1.29 -10.68 -4.17
N ARG A 22 -0.65 -11.74 -3.67
CA ARG A 22 0.71 -12.14 -4.04
C ARG A 22 0.80 -12.47 -5.53
N ARG A 23 -0.12 -13.29 -6.05
CA ARG A 23 -0.16 -13.66 -7.48
C ARG A 23 -0.43 -12.45 -8.36
N LEU A 24 -1.35 -11.57 -7.95
CA LEU A 24 -1.62 -10.33 -8.67
C LEU A 24 -0.35 -9.47 -8.77
N TYR A 25 0.34 -9.25 -7.66
CA TYR A 25 1.61 -8.50 -7.65
C TYR A 25 2.65 -9.13 -8.58
N GLN A 26 2.80 -10.46 -8.55
CA GLN A 26 3.75 -11.19 -9.40
C GLN A 26 3.38 -11.20 -10.90
N SER A 27 2.11 -10.95 -11.24
CA SER A 27 1.65 -10.95 -12.64
C SER A 27 2.02 -9.69 -13.41
N PHE A 28 2.40 -8.61 -12.72
CA PHE A 28 2.85 -7.35 -13.34
C PHE A 28 4.38 -7.27 -13.39
N GLY A 29 4.93 -6.65 -14.44
CA GLY A 29 6.38 -6.46 -14.58
C GLY A 29 6.95 -5.41 -13.62
N ASN A 30 6.14 -4.43 -13.25
CA ASN A 30 6.49 -3.42 -12.24
C ASN A 30 5.25 -2.84 -11.53
N PRO A 31 5.43 -2.19 -10.35
CA PRO A 31 4.34 -1.61 -9.58
C PRO A 31 3.59 -0.47 -10.29
N VAL A 32 4.27 0.29 -11.14
CA VAL A 32 3.67 1.41 -11.88
C VAL A 32 2.59 0.90 -12.84
N GLU A 33 2.89 -0.16 -13.59
CA GLU A 33 1.92 -0.83 -14.46
C GLU A 33 0.70 -1.33 -13.69
N ALA A 34 0.92 -1.97 -12.54
CA ALA A 34 -0.14 -2.50 -11.70
C ALA A 34 -1.09 -1.38 -11.22
N VAL A 35 -0.54 -0.29 -10.71
CA VAL A 35 -1.31 0.87 -10.23
C VAL A 35 -2.02 1.56 -11.39
N GLN A 36 -1.38 1.74 -12.54
CA GLN A 36 -1.96 2.42 -13.69
C GLN A 36 -3.15 1.67 -14.31
N ALA A 37 -3.18 0.33 -14.18
CA ALA A 37 -4.28 -0.52 -14.63
C ALA A 37 -5.54 -0.39 -13.74
N ALA A 38 -5.40 0.12 -12.52
CA ALA A 38 -6.53 0.29 -11.60
C ALA A 38 -7.58 1.28 -12.14
N GLY A 39 -8.86 0.99 -11.89
CA GLY A 39 -9.96 1.87 -12.29
C GLY A 39 -9.86 3.27 -11.70
N ASN A 40 -9.45 3.39 -10.43
CA ASN A 40 -9.27 4.69 -9.77
C ASN A 40 -8.12 5.51 -10.39
N ALA A 41 -7.05 4.87 -10.85
CA ALA A 41 -5.95 5.56 -11.51
C ALA A 41 -6.38 6.23 -12.82
N ARG A 42 -7.31 5.62 -13.58
CA ARG A 42 -7.92 6.30 -14.74
C ARG A 42 -8.63 7.57 -14.33
N ARG A 43 -9.46 7.50 -13.28
CA ARG A 43 -10.21 8.66 -12.80
C ARG A 43 -9.31 9.80 -12.31
N LEU A 44 -8.23 9.49 -11.60
CA LEU A 44 -7.25 10.49 -11.15
C LEU A 44 -6.57 11.19 -12.33
N ARG A 45 -6.21 10.45 -13.39
CA ARG A 45 -5.65 11.04 -14.61
C ARG A 45 -6.64 11.97 -15.32
N GLU A 46 -7.92 11.61 -15.40
CA GLU A 46 -8.96 12.48 -15.96
C GLU A 46 -9.13 13.80 -15.18
N LEU A 47 -8.81 13.79 -13.89
CA LEU A 47 -8.83 14.98 -13.04
C LEU A 47 -7.52 15.79 -13.08
N GLY A 48 -6.55 15.38 -13.90
CA GLY A 48 -5.23 16.02 -13.99
C GLY A 48 -4.24 15.61 -12.89
N LEU A 49 -4.57 14.61 -12.07
CA LEU A 49 -3.73 14.11 -10.95
C LEU A 49 -2.86 12.92 -11.38
N GLY A 50 -2.37 12.92 -12.61
CA GLY A 50 -1.58 11.81 -13.16
C GLY A 50 -0.23 11.64 -12.47
N ASP A 51 0.40 12.74 -12.07
CA ASP A 51 1.70 12.71 -11.39
C ASP A 51 1.59 12.08 -9.99
N ASP A 52 0.48 12.28 -9.29
CA ASP A 52 0.22 11.64 -8.00
C ASP A 52 0.15 10.12 -8.12
N VAL A 53 -0.46 9.62 -9.20
CA VAL A 53 -0.51 8.17 -9.49
C VAL A 53 0.90 7.61 -9.68
N LEU A 54 1.75 8.32 -10.40
CA LEU A 54 3.14 7.91 -10.64
C LEU A 54 3.97 7.95 -9.35
N PHE A 55 3.81 9.00 -8.55
CA PHE A 55 4.48 9.14 -7.26
C PHE A 55 4.08 8.02 -6.29
N CYS A 56 2.78 7.73 -6.18
CA CYS A 56 2.26 6.70 -5.27
C CYS A 56 2.65 5.27 -5.67
N ALA A 57 3.06 5.03 -6.91
CA ALA A 57 3.50 3.72 -7.37
C ALA A 57 4.98 3.42 -7.10
N GLN A 58 5.74 4.39 -6.59
CA GLN A 58 7.14 4.19 -6.25
C GLN A 58 7.28 3.30 -5.00
N LEU A 59 8.29 2.44 -5.00
CA LEU A 59 8.59 1.57 -3.87
C LEU A 59 9.67 2.19 -2.98
N ASP A 60 9.54 2.00 -1.67
CA ASP A 60 10.58 2.30 -0.67
C ASP A 60 11.10 3.75 -0.70
N VAL A 61 10.24 4.71 -1.08
CA VAL A 61 10.56 6.15 -1.13
C VAL A 61 10.71 6.81 0.25
N THR A 62 10.20 6.15 1.30
CA THR A 62 10.24 6.66 2.67
C THR A 62 10.41 5.52 3.65
N THR A 63 11.11 5.78 4.76
CA THR A 63 11.22 4.87 5.90
C THR A 63 10.22 5.21 7.01
N VAL A 64 9.35 6.21 6.80
CA VAL A 64 8.34 6.63 7.77
C VAL A 64 7.17 5.66 7.72
N VAL A 65 6.84 5.05 8.87
CA VAL A 65 5.64 4.24 9.05
C VAL A 65 4.70 5.00 9.98
N PRO A 66 3.56 5.50 9.49
CA PRO A 66 2.59 6.17 10.35
C PRO A 66 1.88 5.16 11.27
N GLU A 67 1.79 5.48 12.56
CA GLU A 67 1.08 4.71 13.58
C GLU A 67 -0.19 5.43 14.01
N VAL A 68 -1.29 4.69 14.12
CA VAL A 68 -2.55 5.21 14.65
C VAL A 68 -2.48 5.21 16.17
N ALA A 69 -2.61 6.40 16.78
CA ALA A 69 -2.66 6.55 18.22
C ALA A 69 -3.85 5.77 18.80
N ARG A 70 -3.63 5.06 19.91
CA ARG A 70 -4.69 4.28 20.54
C ARG A 70 -5.76 5.21 21.12
N ALA A 71 -7.01 4.77 21.15
CA ALA A 71 -8.13 5.55 21.71
C ALA A 71 -7.94 5.95 23.18
N SER A 72 -7.07 5.25 23.93
CA SER A 72 -6.70 5.64 25.30
C SER A 72 -5.73 6.83 25.37
N GLN A 73 -5.13 7.22 24.24
CA GLN A 73 -4.11 8.26 24.12
C GLN A 73 -4.64 9.52 23.40
N ALA A 74 -5.82 9.44 22.78
CA ALA A 74 -6.39 10.53 21.98
C ALA A 74 -7.92 10.43 21.84
N PRO A 75 -8.63 11.54 21.60
CA PRO A 75 -10.05 11.51 21.28
C PRO A 75 -10.33 10.66 20.02
N PRO A 76 -11.53 10.07 19.88
CA PRO A 76 -11.86 9.16 18.78
C PRO A 76 -11.89 9.84 17.41
N TRP A 77 -11.93 11.18 17.37
CA TRP A 77 -11.87 11.96 16.13
C TRP A 77 -11.15 13.29 16.35
N PRO A 78 -10.30 13.74 15.40
CA PRO A 78 -9.82 12.99 14.23
C PRO A 78 -8.93 11.79 14.63
N LEU A 79 -8.73 10.84 13.71
CA LEU A 79 -7.71 9.81 13.92
C LEU A 79 -6.34 10.47 14.04
N HIS A 80 -5.73 10.36 15.21
CA HIS A 80 -4.40 10.89 15.47
C HIS A 80 -3.34 9.91 14.95
N VAL A 81 -2.40 10.41 14.15
CA VAL A 81 -1.35 9.62 13.52
C VAL A 81 0.01 10.18 13.93
N THR A 82 0.87 9.33 14.46
CA THR A 82 2.26 9.65 14.83
C THR A 82 3.23 8.92 13.93
N ARG A 83 4.48 9.36 13.88
CA ARG A 83 5.55 8.65 13.18
C ARG A 83 6.18 7.62 14.12
N ALA A 84 6.33 6.37 13.67
CA ALA A 84 7.20 5.37 14.29
C ALA A 84 8.69 5.67 14.06
#